data_AF-A0A9X3KDF6-F1
#
_entry.id   AF-A0A9X3KDF6-F1
#
_cell.length_a   1.000
_cell.length_b   1.000
_cell.length_c   1.000
_cell.angle_alpha   90.00
_cell.angle_beta   90.00
_cell.angle_gamma   90.00
#
_symmetry.space_group_name_H-M   'P 1'
#
loop_
_entity.id
_entity.type
_entity.pdbx_description
1 polymer ?
#
loop_
_entity_poly.entity_id
_entity_poly.type
_entity_poly.pdbx_seq_one_letter_code
_entity_poly.pdbx_strand_id
1 'polypeptide(L)'
;MAVLKHIVSKNANYGESLDYLLFQHDERTKKPILNEHGQMILREEYYLDGLNCEPMLFDKECERLNDQSHKNQTYDEIKSHHYIISFDPADRDECGLTGEKAQELGLEYARKNFPGHQALVCTHTDGHNGSGNIHVHIVINSLRKYDIPKEGYMERNSDCLAGYKHHLTNNYLRHLQKSLMDICHRENLHQVDLLSPSENKIKNREYYASRYGQEKLDKLNEQILADGLTPRKTTFQTQKQYLRDAITEISHTAKDVEDFKKQLYEKYQIVVTEHRGRFSYLHPEREKNITGRALGTKYEKDYLQQQFESNHRTPNIHPDISSDPMDILFIKSNLRLVIDLQNCVKAQQSQAYARKVKISNLQEMAKTIAYVQEHEYDTREILEDKFSSVKERTSNSRKQLKTVESELKNLNQQLHYTGQYLANKSVYAQFRKSKNKQKFRQEHSAELALYEKAVTSLKEKNGTQPLPTIKQLREQKEKLLTQKDTLQKQYDYYRDYQKELHTVCRNVDMILGWNPPIQTTHTKEFQL
;
A
#
# COMPACT_ATOMS: atom_id res chain seq x y z
N MET A 1 19.52 -12.07 -2.25
CA MET A 1 20.75 -11.44 -2.73
C MET A 1 21.19 -10.45 -1.67
N ALA A 2 22.49 -10.29 -1.43
CA ALA A 2 22.98 -9.40 -0.39
C ALA A 2 22.56 -7.94 -0.61
N VAL A 3 21.94 -7.31 0.40
CA VAL A 3 21.50 -5.90 0.35
C VAL A 3 21.95 -5.12 1.58
N LEU A 4 22.24 -3.84 1.39
CA LEU A 4 22.58 -2.89 2.46
C LEU A 4 21.46 -1.88 2.65
N LYS A 5 20.88 -1.83 3.85
CA LYS A 5 19.88 -0.84 4.26
C LYS A 5 20.48 0.11 5.30
N HIS A 6 20.10 1.38 5.24
CA HIS A 6 20.48 2.40 6.21
C HIS A 6 19.25 3.09 6.79
N ILE A 7 19.23 3.25 8.11
CA ILE A 7 18.19 3.94 8.88
C ILE A 7 18.90 4.88 9.86
N VAL A 8 18.37 6.10 10.01
CA VAL A 8 18.82 7.04 11.03
C VAL A 8 17.85 7.01 12.21
N SER A 9 18.37 7.00 13.43
CA SER A 9 17.56 7.12 14.64
C SER A 9 17.76 8.48 15.27
N LYS A 10 16.64 9.14 15.60
CA LYS A 10 16.62 10.33 16.44
C LYS A 10 16.27 10.02 17.89
N ASN A 11 16.06 8.74 18.22
CA ASN A 11 15.66 8.33 19.56
C ASN A 11 16.80 8.61 20.55
N ALA A 12 16.46 9.27 21.65
CA ALA A 12 17.40 9.53 22.74
C ALA A 12 17.66 8.28 23.60
N ASN A 13 16.73 7.32 23.60
CA ASN A 13 16.93 6.04 24.27
C ASN A 13 17.73 5.09 23.37
N TYR A 14 19.04 5.00 23.61
CA TYR A 14 19.90 4.06 22.90
C TYR A 14 19.61 2.59 23.27
N GLY A 15 19.05 2.35 24.46
CA GLY A 15 18.64 1.02 24.93
C GLY A 15 17.60 0.37 24.03
N GLU A 16 16.71 1.15 23.39
CA GLU A 16 15.75 0.60 22.43
C GLU A 16 16.41 -0.10 21.23
N SER A 17 17.62 0.33 20.84
CA SER A 17 18.36 -0.35 19.78
C SER A 17 18.86 -1.70 20.25
N LEU A 18 19.31 -1.81 21.50
CA LEU A 18 19.72 -3.08 22.10
C LEU A 18 18.51 -4.00 22.28
N ASP A 19 17.40 -3.48 22.81
CA ASP A 19 16.16 -4.24 22.97
C ASP A 19 15.65 -4.77 21.63
N TYR A 20 15.65 -3.92 20.59
CA TYR A 20 15.25 -4.31 19.22
C TYR A 20 16.03 -5.52 18.69
N LEU A 21 17.32 -5.60 19.04
CA LEU A 21 18.21 -6.69 18.64
C LEU A 21 18.00 -7.93 19.49
N LEU A 22 17.87 -7.81 20.82
CA LEU A 22 17.81 -8.97 21.71
C LEU A 22 16.44 -9.65 21.76
N PHE A 23 15.36 -8.89 21.58
CA PHE A 23 14.00 -9.39 21.81
C PHE A 23 13.21 -9.57 20.50
N GLN A 24 12.20 -10.43 20.56
CA GLN A 24 11.23 -10.62 19.48
C GLN A 24 10.33 -9.40 19.33
N HIS A 25 10.05 -9.02 18.09
CA HIS A 25 9.24 -7.85 17.77
C HIS A 25 8.15 -8.20 16.77
N ASP A 26 6.96 -7.64 16.97
CA ASP A 26 5.91 -7.68 15.97
C ASP A 26 6.39 -6.90 14.74
N GLU A 27 6.52 -7.62 13.63
CA GLU A 27 7.15 -7.13 12.42
C GLU A 27 6.47 -5.90 11.81
N ARG A 28 5.16 -5.79 12.05
CA ARG A 28 4.26 -4.76 11.52
C ARG A 28 4.29 -3.50 12.36
N THR A 29 4.25 -3.63 13.68
CA THR A 29 4.17 -2.53 14.64
C THR A 29 5.53 -2.11 15.19
N LYS A 30 6.57 -2.95 15.00
CA LYS A 30 7.91 -2.81 15.56
C LYS A 30 7.93 -2.73 17.09
N LYS A 31 6.89 -3.24 17.73
CA LYS A 31 6.79 -3.33 19.20
C LYS A 31 7.30 -4.67 19.69
N PRO A 32 7.88 -4.75 20.89
CA PRO A 32 8.31 -6.02 21.46
C PRO A 32 7.10 -6.94 21.66
N ILE A 33 7.31 -8.23 21.41
CA ILE A 33 6.34 -9.28 21.74
C ILE A 33 6.51 -9.60 23.22
N LEU A 34 5.39 -9.59 23.93
CA LEU A 34 5.34 -9.83 25.37
C LEU A 34 4.76 -11.21 25.65
N ASN A 35 5.31 -11.91 26.64
CA ASN A 35 4.73 -13.13 27.17
C ASN A 35 3.48 -12.84 28.02
N GLU A 36 2.83 -13.90 28.53
CA GLU A 36 1.62 -13.81 29.37
C GLU A 36 1.80 -12.96 30.63
N HIS A 37 3.04 -12.76 31.08
CA HIS A 37 3.42 -11.95 32.24
C HIS A 37 3.81 -10.51 31.89
N GLY A 38 3.71 -10.11 30.61
CA GLY A 38 4.07 -8.78 30.13
C GLY A 38 5.58 -8.54 29.97
N GLN A 39 6.40 -9.59 29.95
CA GLN A 39 7.85 -9.49 29.77
C GLN A 39 8.25 -9.72 28.31
N MET A 40 9.29 -9.02 27.85
CA MET A 40 9.83 -9.20 26.49
C MET A 40 10.42 -10.60 26.31
N ILE A 41 10.19 -11.18 25.13
CA ILE A 41 10.66 -12.53 24.79
C ILE A 41 11.98 -12.41 24.04
N LEU A 42 13.04 -13.11 24.48
CA LEU A 42 14.33 -13.15 23.79
C LEU A 42 14.20 -13.84 22.43
N ARG A 43 15.03 -13.43 21.47
CA ARG A 43 15.18 -14.16 20.20
C ARG A 43 15.75 -15.55 20.46
N GLU A 44 15.32 -16.51 19.65
CA GLU A 44 15.77 -17.91 19.77
C GLU A 44 17.25 -18.06 19.43
N GLU A 45 17.73 -17.32 18.42
CA GLU A 45 19.12 -17.33 17.99
C GLU A 45 19.56 -15.91 17.61
N TYR A 46 20.63 -15.45 18.24
CA TYR A 46 21.30 -14.19 17.89
C TYR A 46 22.78 -14.24 18.29
N TYR A 47 23.59 -13.46 17.60
CA TYR A 47 25.01 -13.27 17.91
C TYR A 47 25.26 -11.78 18.09
N LEU A 48 25.82 -11.36 19.24
CA LEU A 48 25.97 -9.95 19.57
C LEU A 48 27.41 -9.64 19.99
N ASP A 49 27.99 -8.63 19.35
CA ASP A 49 29.33 -8.13 19.66
C ASP A 49 29.35 -6.59 19.64
N GLY A 50 30.31 -6.02 20.37
CA GLY A 50 30.57 -4.59 20.41
C GLY A 50 31.91 -4.23 19.78
N LEU A 51 31.97 -3.12 19.05
CA LEU A 51 33.21 -2.48 18.62
C LEU A 51 33.38 -1.16 19.36
N ASN A 52 34.56 -0.95 19.96
CA ASN A 52 34.89 0.22 20.76
C ASN A 52 33.91 0.50 21.92
N CYS A 53 33.14 -0.50 22.34
CA CYS A 53 32.20 -0.48 23.45
C CYS A 53 31.90 -1.91 23.91
N GLU A 54 31.48 -2.05 25.15
CA GLU A 54 30.88 -3.29 25.66
C GLU A 54 29.43 -3.41 25.14
N PRO A 55 29.03 -4.49 24.44
CA PRO A 55 27.73 -4.55 23.78
C PRO A 55 26.53 -4.32 24.71
N MET A 56 26.55 -4.89 25.92
CA MET A 56 25.47 -4.71 26.90
C MET A 56 25.46 -3.33 27.60
N LEU A 57 26.47 -2.49 27.35
CA LEU A 57 26.58 -1.12 27.88
C LEU A 57 26.63 -0.07 26.76
N PHE A 58 26.32 -0.45 25.53
CA PHE A 58 26.40 0.43 24.37
C PHE A 58 25.62 1.73 24.56
N ASP A 59 24.43 1.65 25.14
CA ASP A 59 23.58 2.80 25.43
C ASP A 59 24.28 3.80 26.35
N LYS A 60 24.77 3.34 27.51
CA LYS A 60 25.44 4.17 28.52
C LYS A 60 26.75 4.72 28.00
N GLU A 61 27.52 3.91 27.27
CA GLU A 61 28.77 4.39 26.70
C GLU A 61 28.56 5.44 25.60
N CYS A 62 27.50 5.32 24.79
CA CYS A 62 27.14 6.32 23.78
C CYS A 62 26.67 7.62 24.43
N GLU A 63 25.79 7.53 25.42
CA GLU A 63 25.31 8.66 26.23
C GLU A 63 26.50 9.44 26.82
N ARG A 64 27.44 8.72 27.45
CA ARG A 64 28.65 9.35 28.02
C ARG A 64 29.49 10.09 26.99
N LEU A 65 29.71 9.51 25.81
CA LEU A 65 30.48 10.17 24.75
C LEU A 65 29.76 11.42 24.20
N ASN A 66 28.43 11.33 24.09
CA ASN A 66 27.59 12.44 23.65
C ASN A 66 27.67 13.63 24.62
N ASP A 67 27.61 13.34 25.93
CA ASP A 67 27.72 14.36 26.98
C ASP A 67 29.09 15.02 26.99
N GLN A 68 30.17 14.23 26.88
CA GLN A 68 31.55 14.72 26.80
C GLN A 68 31.78 15.61 25.57
N SER A 69 31.13 15.29 24.45
CA SER A 69 31.27 16.03 23.19
C SER A 69 30.28 17.19 23.05
N HIS A 70 29.36 17.35 24.02
CA HIS A 70 28.23 18.29 23.97
C HIS A 70 27.40 18.17 22.66
N LYS A 71 27.03 16.94 22.27
CA LYS A 71 26.24 16.64 21.08
C LYS A 71 25.01 15.78 21.42
N ASN A 72 24.05 15.70 20.50
CA ASN A 72 22.89 14.80 20.58
C ASN A 72 21.94 15.10 21.75
N GLN A 73 21.90 16.35 22.22
CA GLN A 73 21.11 16.80 23.39
C GLN A 73 19.65 17.11 23.04
N THR A 74 19.34 17.37 21.77
CA THR A 74 18.00 17.77 21.32
C THR A 74 17.28 16.66 20.58
N TYR A 75 15.94 16.65 20.61
CA TYR A 75 15.12 15.63 19.95
C TYR A 75 15.38 15.49 18.45
N ASP A 76 15.72 16.58 17.75
CA ASP A 76 15.88 16.58 16.29
C ASP A 76 17.21 16.04 15.78
N GLU A 77 18.20 15.87 16.64
CA GLU A 77 19.52 15.36 16.27
C GLU A 77 19.48 13.88 15.91
N ILE A 78 20.39 13.43 15.05
CA ILE A 78 20.58 11.99 14.78
C ILE A 78 21.50 11.43 15.88
N LYS A 79 21.05 10.38 16.55
CA LYS A 79 21.69 9.76 17.71
C LYS A 79 22.48 8.53 17.31
N SER A 80 21.89 7.69 16.48
CA SER A 80 22.54 6.49 15.95
C SER A 80 22.20 6.27 14.48
N HIS A 81 23.03 5.48 13.81
CA HIS A 81 22.78 5.00 12.46
C HIS A 81 22.72 3.48 12.50
N HIS A 82 21.66 2.92 11.93
CA HIS A 82 21.41 1.50 11.86
C HIS A 82 21.57 1.02 10.43
N TYR A 83 22.60 0.22 10.21
CA TYR A 83 22.85 -0.48 8.97
C TYR A 83 22.35 -1.91 9.10
N ILE A 84 21.75 -2.44 8.05
CA ILE A 84 21.30 -3.83 8.00
C ILE A 84 21.83 -4.43 6.71
N ILE A 85 22.67 -5.46 6.85
CA ILE A 85 23.12 -6.33 5.76
C ILE A 85 22.20 -7.53 5.78
N SER A 86 21.47 -7.78 4.70
CA SER A 86 20.64 -8.99 4.57
C SER A 86 21.18 -9.83 3.43
N PHE A 87 21.53 -11.09 3.70
CA PHE A 87 22.04 -12.03 2.70
C PHE A 87 20.90 -12.71 1.94
N ASP A 88 21.22 -13.43 0.86
CA ASP A 88 20.24 -14.25 0.17
C ASP A 88 19.79 -15.41 1.09
N PRO A 89 18.49 -15.72 1.20
CA PRO A 89 18.05 -16.95 1.86
C PRO A 89 18.77 -18.20 1.33
N ALA A 90 19.07 -18.25 0.03
CA ALA A 90 19.78 -19.35 -0.61
C ALA A 90 21.23 -19.48 -0.12
N ASP A 91 21.87 -18.41 0.36
CA ASP A 91 23.26 -18.46 0.84
C ASP A 91 23.44 -19.42 2.03
N ARG A 92 22.39 -19.65 2.82
CA ARG A 92 22.42 -20.62 3.92
C ARG A 92 22.61 -22.04 3.39
N ASP A 93 21.83 -22.40 2.38
CA ASP A 93 21.72 -23.79 1.90
C ASP A 93 22.72 -24.07 0.75
N GLU A 94 23.01 -23.08 -0.08
CA GLU A 94 23.87 -23.20 -1.27
C GLU A 94 25.31 -22.75 -1.02
N CYS A 95 25.52 -21.74 -0.17
CA CYS A 95 26.86 -21.18 0.12
C CYS A 95 27.37 -21.50 1.54
N GLY A 96 26.57 -22.22 2.35
CA GLY A 96 26.94 -22.61 3.71
C GLY A 96 27.06 -21.45 4.69
N LEU A 97 26.37 -20.33 4.45
CA LEU A 97 26.38 -19.18 5.35
C LEU A 97 25.65 -19.51 6.65
N THR A 98 26.36 -19.53 7.77
CA THR A 98 25.79 -19.68 9.12
C THR A 98 25.64 -18.34 9.84
N GLY A 99 24.91 -18.32 10.96
CA GLY A 99 24.78 -17.12 11.79
C GLY A 99 26.13 -16.64 12.34
N GLU A 100 27.00 -17.55 12.77
CA GLU A 100 28.36 -17.25 13.22
C GLU A 100 29.21 -16.65 12.09
N LYS A 101 29.15 -17.25 10.89
CA LYS A 101 29.91 -16.75 9.74
C LYS A 101 29.43 -15.35 9.33
N ALA A 102 28.11 -15.14 9.29
CA ALA A 102 27.53 -13.84 9.03
C ALA A 102 27.93 -12.80 10.10
N GLN A 103 28.01 -13.19 11.37
CA GLN A 103 28.50 -12.33 12.46
C GLN A 103 29.97 -11.93 12.26
N GLU A 104 30.83 -12.89 11.90
CA GLU A 104 32.24 -12.63 11.58
C GLU A 104 32.38 -11.60 10.44
N LEU A 105 31.65 -11.81 9.33
CA LEU A 105 31.64 -10.90 8.19
C LEU A 105 31.07 -9.53 8.56
N GLY A 106 30.05 -9.50 9.41
CA GLY A 106 29.47 -8.29 9.97
C GLY A 106 30.47 -7.47 10.78
N LEU A 107 31.27 -8.13 11.61
CA LEU A 107 32.32 -7.51 12.41
C LEU A 107 33.47 -7.00 11.54
N GLU A 108 33.92 -7.78 10.55
CA GLU A 108 34.91 -7.35 9.57
C GLU A 108 34.43 -6.10 8.83
N TYR A 109 33.19 -6.15 8.32
CA TYR A 109 32.56 -5.04 7.63
C TYR A 109 32.48 -3.81 8.53
N ALA A 110 32.02 -3.94 9.77
CA ALA A 110 31.87 -2.81 10.68
C ALA A 110 33.22 -2.18 11.06
N ARG A 111 34.26 -2.99 11.31
CA ARG A 111 35.61 -2.48 11.62
C ARG A 111 36.20 -1.70 10.44
N LYS A 112 36.06 -2.22 9.22
CA LYS A 112 36.60 -1.59 8.01
C LYS A 112 35.86 -0.30 7.66
N ASN A 113 34.53 -0.33 7.76
CA ASN A 113 33.68 0.72 7.21
C ASN A 113 33.24 1.77 8.24
N PHE A 114 33.29 1.48 9.54
CA PHE A 114 32.95 2.44 10.60
C PHE A 114 34.07 2.57 11.66
N PRO A 115 35.34 2.74 11.24
CA PRO A 115 36.47 2.73 12.17
C PRO A 115 36.34 3.85 13.22
N GLY A 116 36.65 3.56 14.48
CA GLY A 116 36.57 4.56 15.55
C GLY A 116 35.16 4.93 16.01
N HIS A 117 34.08 4.39 15.43
CA HIS A 117 32.74 4.48 16.02
C HIS A 117 32.54 3.41 17.09
N GLN A 118 31.72 3.73 18.10
CA GLN A 118 31.08 2.70 18.92
C GLN A 118 30.03 2.01 18.06
N ALA A 119 30.06 0.68 17.99
CA ALA A 119 29.13 -0.09 17.18
C ALA A 119 28.63 -1.34 17.92
N LEU A 120 27.33 -1.61 17.82
CA LEU A 120 26.78 -2.95 18.02
C LEU A 120 26.72 -3.68 16.70
N VAL A 121 27.18 -4.93 16.68
CA VAL A 121 27.03 -5.84 15.54
C VAL A 121 26.23 -7.03 16.02
N CYS A 122 25.04 -7.23 15.47
CA CYS A 122 24.13 -8.30 15.87
C CYS A 122 23.62 -9.07 14.67
N THR A 123 23.81 -10.39 14.65
CA THR A 123 23.31 -11.26 13.60
C THR A 123 22.08 -12.01 14.05
N HIS A 124 21.10 -12.07 13.15
CA HIS A 124 19.84 -12.78 13.30
C HIS A 124 19.71 -13.80 12.16
N THR A 125 19.25 -15.00 12.49
CA THR A 125 18.93 -16.06 11.52
C THR A 125 17.43 -16.13 11.21
N ASP A 126 16.61 -15.44 12.02
CA ASP A 126 15.17 -15.31 11.83
C ASP A 126 14.85 -14.23 10.80
N GLY A 127 14.77 -14.65 9.54
CA GLY A 127 14.38 -13.75 8.46
C GLY A 127 13.01 -13.08 8.63
N HIS A 128 12.79 -11.96 7.92
CA HIS A 128 11.51 -11.24 7.98
C HIS A 128 10.33 -12.12 7.54
N ASN A 129 9.30 -12.26 8.37
CA ASN A 129 8.14 -13.14 8.17
C ASN A 129 8.52 -14.64 8.04
N GLY A 130 9.60 -15.08 8.68
CA GLY A 130 10.04 -16.48 8.58
C GLY A 130 10.72 -16.82 7.24
N SER A 131 11.18 -15.83 6.48
CA SER A 131 11.97 -16.05 5.25
C SER A 131 13.31 -16.74 5.49
N GLY A 132 13.74 -16.92 6.76
CA GLY A 132 14.99 -17.58 7.12
C GLY A 132 16.25 -16.86 6.64
N ASN A 133 16.14 -15.61 6.21
CA ASN A 133 17.27 -14.85 5.71
C ASN A 133 18.15 -14.36 6.86
N ILE A 134 19.41 -14.80 6.83
CA ILE A 134 20.43 -14.33 7.77
C ILE A 134 20.71 -12.86 7.49
N HIS A 135 20.74 -12.06 8.55
CA HIS A 135 21.00 -10.63 8.43
C HIS A 135 21.78 -10.09 9.63
N VAL A 136 22.65 -9.14 9.35
CA VAL A 136 23.51 -8.47 10.31
C VAL A 136 23.04 -7.04 10.50
N HIS A 137 22.71 -6.69 11.73
CA HIS A 137 22.48 -5.34 12.18
C HIS A 137 23.79 -4.72 12.67
N ILE A 138 24.11 -3.52 12.19
CA ILE A 138 25.24 -2.72 12.64
C ILE A 138 24.70 -1.37 13.12
N VAL A 139 24.64 -1.15 14.43
CA VAL A 139 24.17 0.10 15.02
C VAL A 139 25.37 0.90 15.51
N ILE A 140 25.66 2.03 14.87
CA ILE A 140 26.75 2.92 15.28
C ILE A 140 26.23 4.13 16.03
N ASN A 141 26.99 4.60 17.02
CA ASN A 141 26.81 5.94 17.56
C ASN A 141 26.99 6.95 16.42
N SER A 142 26.14 7.97 16.37
CA SER A 142 26.33 9.06 15.40
C SER A 142 27.66 9.76 15.64
N LEU A 143 28.20 9.78 16.88
CA LEU A 143 29.55 10.30 17.11
C LEU A 143 30.64 9.28 16.85
N ARG A 144 31.77 9.76 16.34
CA ARG A 144 33.02 9.02 16.30
C ARG A 144 33.75 9.15 17.64
N LYS A 145 34.21 8.02 18.21
CA LYS A 145 34.94 7.96 19.49
C LYS A 145 36.42 8.27 19.35
N TYR A 146 37.05 7.85 18.25
CA TYR A 146 38.48 8.02 17.99
C TYR A 146 38.75 8.71 16.65
N ASP A 147 39.83 9.48 16.58
CA ASP A 147 40.36 9.98 15.31
C ASP A 147 40.81 8.80 14.43
N ILE A 148 40.64 8.95 13.13
CA ILE A 148 41.07 7.97 12.14
C ILE A 148 41.77 8.65 10.96
N PRO A 149 42.59 7.92 10.18
CA PRO A 149 43.13 8.43 8.93
C PRO A 149 42.00 8.85 7.97
N LYS A 150 42.21 9.94 7.25
CA LYS A 150 41.25 10.40 6.25
C LYS A 150 41.29 9.48 5.03
N GLU A 151 40.14 8.95 4.67
CA GLU A 151 39.97 8.11 3.49
C GLU A 151 39.39 8.87 2.29
N GLY A 152 39.60 8.37 1.08
CA GLY A 152 39.19 9.04 -0.16
C GLY A 152 37.67 9.24 -0.33
N TYR A 153 36.84 8.46 0.39
CA TYR A 153 35.38 8.59 0.36
C TYR A 153 34.84 9.63 1.37
N MET A 154 35.69 10.18 2.23
CA MET A 154 35.34 11.20 3.23
C MET A 154 35.41 12.60 2.62
N GLU A 155 34.29 13.33 2.66
CA GLU A 155 34.20 14.64 1.99
C GLU A 155 34.77 15.77 2.86
N ARG A 156 34.55 15.73 4.18
CA ARG A 156 34.97 16.78 5.11
C ARG A 156 36.15 16.31 5.95
N ASN A 157 37.02 17.23 6.35
CA ASN A 157 38.09 16.93 7.30
C ASN A 157 37.53 16.49 8.68
N SER A 158 36.36 17.00 9.06
CA SER A 158 35.69 16.58 10.30
C SER A 158 35.21 15.12 10.29
N ASP A 159 35.06 14.51 9.11
CA ASP A 159 34.48 13.16 9.00
C ASP A 159 35.39 12.10 9.64
N CYS A 160 36.70 12.39 9.79
CA CYS A 160 37.69 11.50 10.38
C CYS A 160 38.10 11.87 11.82
N LEU A 161 37.44 12.85 12.44
CA LEU A 161 37.78 13.35 13.77
C LEU A 161 36.82 12.83 14.87
N ALA A 162 37.35 12.61 16.07
CA ALA A 162 36.58 12.26 17.27
C ALA A 162 35.61 13.39 17.67
N GLY A 163 34.44 13.02 18.20
CA GLY A 163 33.40 13.96 18.62
C GLY A 163 32.56 14.56 17.49
N TYR A 164 32.87 14.26 16.23
CA TYR A 164 32.08 14.67 15.07
C TYR A 164 31.07 13.60 14.63
N LYS A 165 29.99 14.05 14.01
CA LYS A 165 28.88 13.19 13.57
C LYS A 165 29.22 12.44 12.29
N HIS A 166 28.78 11.18 12.23
CA HIS A 166 28.78 10.36 11.05
C HIS A 166 27.97 11.04 9.95
N HIS A 167 28.60 11.19 8.80
CA HIS A 167 28.07 11.93 7.67
C HIS A 167 28.03 11.00 6.46
N LEU A 168 26.88 10.36 6.24
CA LEU A 168 26.71 9.46 5.10
C LEU A 168 26.45 10.25 3.82
N THR A 169 27.50 10.46 3.04
CA THR A 169 27.42 11.06 1.70
C THR A 169 27.16 9.99 0.63
N ASN A 170 26.89 10.40 -0.62
CA ASN A 170 26.74 9.45 -1.72
C ASN A 170 28.04 8.69 -2.00
N ASN A 171 29.20 9.33 -1.87
CA ASN A 171 30.49 8.69 -2.06
C ASN A 171 30.77 7.67 -0.95
N TYR A 172 30.44 8.01 0.30
CA TYR A 172 30.55 7.07 1.40
C TYR A 172 29.57 5.90 1.24
N LEU A 173 28.31 6.14 0.87
CA LEU A 173 27.35 5.06 0.59
C LEU A 173 27.85 4.12 -0.52
N ARG A 174 28.40 4.64 -1.62
CA ARG A 174 29.01 3.82 -2.67
C ARG A 174 30.19 2.99 -2.15
N HIS A 175 31.03 3.57 -1.29
CA HIS A 175 32.11 2.82 -0.62
C HIS A 175 31.55 1.68 0.22
N LEU A 176 30.52 1.94 1.05
CA LEU A 176 29.85 0.92 1.85
C LEU A 176 29.28 -0.22 1.00
N GLN A 177 28.61 0.12 -0.10
CA GLN A 177 28.03 -0.83 -1.04
C GLN A 177 29.10 -1.67 -1.74
N LYS A 178 30.16 -1.03 -2.23
CA LYS A 178 31.30 -1.73 -2.85
C LYS A 178 31.99 -2.66 -1.87
N SER A 179 32.25 -2.20 -0.65
CA SER A 179 32.87 -2.98 0.42
C SER A 179 32.06 -4.25 0.75
N LEU A 180 30.72 -4.18 0.68
CA LEU A 180 29.85 -5.34 0.85
C LEU A 180 29.93 -6.29 -0.35
N MET A 181 29.88 -5.77 -1.57
CA MET A 181 30.04 -6.58 -2.79
C MET A 181 31.41 -7.30 -2.82
N ASP A 182 32.48 -6.63 -2.40
CA ASP A 182 33.82 -7.24 -2.32
C ASP A 182 33.83 -8.43 -1.34
N ILE A 183 33.14 -8.32 -0.20
CA ILE A 183 32.98 -9.43 0.76
C ILE A 183 32.14 -10.55 0.16
N CYS A 184 30.97 -10.24 -0.41
CA CYS A 184 30.12 -11.27 -1.02
C CYS A 184 30.85 -12.01 -2.14
N HIS A 185 31.61 -11.31 -2.98
CA HIS A 185 32.40 -11.94 -4.03
C HIS A 185 33.51 -12.84 -3.46
N ARG A 186 34.23 -12.39 -2.41
CA ARG A 186 35.29 -13.17 -1.76
C ARG A 186 34.75 -14.45 -1.11
N GLU A 187 33.60 -14.37 -0.47
CA GLU A 187 32.96 -15.49 0.25
C GLU A 187 32.02 -16.32 -0.67
N ASN A 188 31.97 -16.03 -1.97
CA ASN A 188 31.10 -16.69 -2.94
C ASN A 188 29.60 -16.67 -2.57
N LEU A 189 29.13 -15.53 -2.07
CA LEU A 189 27.73 -15.29 -1.69
C LEU A 189 26.95 -14.62 -2.82
N HIS A 190 25.64 -14.88 -2.87
CA HIS A 190 24.73 -14.27 -3.82
C HIS A 190 24.65 -12.75 -3.64
N GLN A 191 24.92 -12.01 -4.70
CA GLN A 191 24.93 -10.54 -4.66
C GLN A 191 24.14 -9.92 -5.81
N VAL A 192 23.65 -8.71 -5.54
CA VAL A 192 23.17 -7.77 -6.56
C VAL A 192 24.23 -6.70 -6.77
N ASP A 193 24.22 -6.10 -7.96
CA ASP A 193 24.86 -4.82 -8.15
C ASP A 193 24.16 -3.75 -7.30
N LEU A 194 24.83 -3.33 -6.23
CA LEU A 194 24.34 -2.29 -5.32
C LEU A 194 24.64 -0.87 -5.83
N LEU A 195 25.52 -0.73 -6.82
CA LEU A 195 25.97 0.56 -7.34
C LEU A 195 25.08 1.04 -8.48
N SER A 196 24.53 0.12 -9.27
CA SER A 196 23.62 0.44 -10.36
C SER A 196 22.18 0.67 -9.86
N PRO A 197 21.42 1.57 -10.52
CA PRO A 197 20.00 1.72 -10.20
C PRO A 197 19.22 0.44 -10.54
N SER A 198 18.33 0.02 -9.63
CA SER A 198 17.50 -1.18 -9.84
C SER A 198 16.63 -1.11 -11.10
N GLU A 199 16.61 -2.21 -11.84
CA GLU A 199 15.69 -2.47 -12.96
C GLU A 199 14.23 -2.33 -12.57
N ASN A 200 13.88 -2.89 -11.40
CA ASN A 200 12.55 -2.87 -10.81
C ASN A 200 12.63 -2.23 -9.43
N LYS A 201 12.27 -0.95 -9.35
CA LYS A 201 12.39 -0.16 -8.13
C LYS A 201 11.16 -0.27 -7.25
N ILE A 202 11.17 -1.21 -6.32
CA ILE A 202 10.14 -1.33 -5.28
C ILE A 202 10.64 -0.66 -3.99
N LYS A 203 9.90 0.33 -3.49
CA LYS A 203 10.23 0.98 -2.20
C LYS A 203 9.58 0.22 -1.04
N ASN A 204 10.15 0.30 0.17
CA ASN A 204 9.56 -0.31 1.38
C ASN A 204 8.07 0.05 1.57
N ARG A 205 7.68 1.32 1.35
CA ARG A 205 6.28 1.73 1.45
C ARG A 205 5.36 0.98 0.46
N GLU A 206 5.87 0.71 -0.74
CA GLU A 206 5.14 -0.01 -1.78
C GLU A 206 5.06 -1.50 -1.48
N TYR A 207 6.17 -2.10 -1.03
CA TYR A 207 6.22 -3.48 -0.55
C TYR A 207 5.16 -3.73 0.54
N TYR A 208 5.15 -2.90 1.58
CA TYR A 208 4.15 -3.01 2.65
C TYR A 208 2.73 -2.70 2.16
N ALA A 209 2.55 -1.72 1.27
CA ALA A 209 1.23 -1.45 0.69
C ALA A 209 0.68 -2.66 -0.08
N SER A 210 1.53 -3.42 -0.77
CA SER A 210 1.14 -4.66 -1.44
C SER A 210 0.66 -5.71 -0.44
N ARG A 211 1.46 -5.94 0.62
CA ARG A 211 1.13 -6.93 1.67
C ARG A 211 -0.15 -6.57 2.41
N TYR A 212 -0.29 -5.33 2.87
CA TYR A 212 -1.51 -4.87 3.54
C TYR A 212 -2.73 -4.86 2.62
N GLY A 213 -2.54 -4.60 1.33
CA GLY A 213 -3.60 -4.70 0.35
C GLY A 213 -4.04 -6.14 0.15
N GLN A 214 -3.09 -7.07 0.07
CA GLN A 214 -3.33 -8.50 -0.06
C GLN A 214 -4.08 -9.05 1.16
N GLU A 215 -3.61 -8.80 2.38
CA GLU A 215 -4.27 -9.28 3.60
C GLU A 215 -5.74 -8.80 3.71
N LYS A 216 -6.01 -7.57 3.28
CA LYS A 216 -7.39 -7.04 3.23
C LYS A 216 -8.23 -7.70 2.15
N LEU A 217 -7.61 -8.00 1.00
CA LEU A 217 -8.27 -8.70 -0.09
C LEU A 217 -8.59 -10.14 0.32
N ASP A 218 -7.66 -10.84 0.97
CA ASP A 218 -7.83 -12.21 1.45
C ASP A 218 -8.99 -12.29 2.45
N LYS A 219 -9.03 -11.40 3.44
CA LYS A 219 -10.16 -11.32 4.39
C LYS A 219 -11.51 -11.05 3.71
N LEU A 220 -11.51 -10.24 2.66
CA LEU A 220 -12.72 -10.00 1.87
C LEU A 220 -13.09 -11.24 1.06
N ASN A 221 -12.12 -11.92 0.47
CA ASN A 221 -12.30 -13.13 -0.32
C ASN A 221 -12.81 -14.30 0.54
N GLU A 222 -12.30 -14.44 1.77
CA GLU A 222 -12.84 -15.39 2.75
C GLU A 222 -14.33 -15.16 3.01
N GLN A 223 -14.75 -13.90 3.15
CA GLN A 223 -16.18 -13.57 3.31
C GLN A 223 -16.99 -13.86 2.04
N ILE A 224 -16.44 -13.58 0.85
CA ILE A 224 -17.08 -13.85 -0.43
C ILE A 224 -17.26 -15.37 -0.62
N LEU A 225 -16.24 -16.16 -0.28
CA LEU A 225 -16.30 -17.63 -0.30
C LEU A 225 -17.31 -18.16 0.71
N ALA A 226 -17.35 -17.61 1.93
CA ALA A 226 -18.35 -17.96 2.94
C ALA A 226 -19.79 -17.62 2.49
N ASP A 227 -19.94 -16.61 1.64
CA ASP A 227 -21.20 -16.24 1.00
C ASP A 227 -21.56 -17.13 -0.20
N GLY A 228 -20.73 -18.14 -0.54
CA GLY A 228 -20.94 -19.07 -1.65
C GLY A 228 -20.67 -18.45 -3.02
N LEU A 229 -19.86 -17.39 -3.08
CA LEU A 229 -19.51 -16.67 -4.29
C LEU A 229 -18.03 -16.88 -4.63
N THR A 230 -17.69 -16.86 -5.91
CA THR A 230 -16.30 -16.86 -6.37
C THR A 230 -15.74 -15.43 -6.27
N PRO A 231 -14.62 -15.21 -5.57
CA PRO A 231 -13.95 -13.92 -5.53
C PRO A 231 -13.56 -13.46 -6.92
N ARG A 232 -13.87 -12.20 -7.25
CA ARG A 232 -13.35 -11.60 -8.47
C ARG A 232 -11.83 -11.55 -8.39
N LYS A 233 -11.25 -10.80 -7.46
CA LYS A 233 -9.79 -10.61 -7.40
C LYS A 233 -9.17 -11.44 -6.29
N THR A 234 -8.20 -12.27 -6.61
CA THR A 234 -7.40 -13.02 -5.63
C THR A 234 -6.09 -12.33 -5.30
N THR A 235 -5.52 -11.57 -6.25
CA THR A 235 -4.24 -10.87 -6.05
C THR A 235 -4.42 -9.36 -5.98
N PHE A 236 -3.84 -8.75 -4.96
CA PHE A 236 -3.77 -7.30 -4.80
C PHE A 236 -2.58 -6.75 -5.57
N GLN A 237 -2.85 -5.77 -6.44
CA GLN A 237 -1.82 -5.11 -7.24
C GLN A 237 -1.74 -3.63 -6.88
N THR A 238 -0.54 -3.15 -6.59
CA THR A 238 -0.32 -1.71 -6.39
C THR A 238 -0.40 -0.97 -7.73
N GLN A 239 -0.77 0.32 -7.71
CA GLN A 239 -0.80 1.15 -8.94
C GLN A 239 0.53 1.14 -9.70
N LYS A 240 1.66 1.06 -8.98
CA LYS A 240 2.97 0.98 -9.62
C LYS A 240 3.24 -0.39 -10.22
N GLN A 241 2.84 -1.46 -9.53
CA GLN A 241 2.98 -2.80 -10.08
C GLN A 241 2.13 -2.96 -11.34
N TYR A 242 0.89 -2.44 -11.33
CA TYR A 242 0.05 -2.35 -12.53
C TYR A 242 0.75 -1.67 -13.70
N LEU A 243 1.40 -0.53 -13.47
CA LEU A 243 2.18 0.15 -14.51
C LEU A 243 3.36 -0.70 -14.97
N ARG A 244 4.10 -1.33 -14.06
CA ARG A 244 5.24 -2.19 -14.42
C ARG A 244 4.80 -3.33 -15.33
N ASP A 245 3.76 -4.05 -14.95
CA ASP A 245 3.28 -5.22 -15.69
C ASP A 245 2.78 -4.81 -17.08
N ALA A 246 1.96 -3.74 -17.16
CA ALA A 246 1.45 -3.23 -18.43
C ALA A 246 2.57 -2.70 -19.35
N ILE A 247 3.54 -1.96 -18.82
CA ILE A 247 4.67 -1.46 -19.61
C ILE A 247 5.54 -2.61 -20.09
N THR A 248 5.85 -3.57 -19.21
CA THR A 248 6.65 -4.74 -19.56
C THR A 248 5.98 -5.52 -20.68
N GLU A 249 4.68 -5.83 -20.59
CA GLU A 249 3.97 -6.52 -21.69
C GLU A 249 4.07 -5.75 -23.01
N ILE A 250 3.63 -4.49 -23.03
CA ILE A 250 3.57 -3.71 -24.28
C ILE A 250 4.97 -3.43 -24.84
N SER A 251 6.00 -3.35 -23.98
CA SER A 251 7.37 -3.10 -24.44
C SER A 251 7.92 -4.21 -25.34
N HIS A 252 7.44 -5.44 -25.21
CA HIS A 252 7.87 -6.56 -26.05
C HIS A 252 7.19 -6.57 -27.43
N THR A 253 6.02 -5.94 -27.56
CA THR A 253 5.24 -5.94 -28.82
C THR A 253 5.30 -4.62 -29.57
N ALA A 254 5.54 -3.52 -28.87
CA ALA A 254 5.58 -2.20 -29.47
C ALA A 254 6.76 -2.04 -30.42
N LYS A 255 6.49 -1.43 -31.58
CA LYS A 255 7.50 -1.16 -32.61
C LYS A 255 8.20 0.17 -32.39
N ASP A 256 7.45 1.17 -31.96
CA ASP A 256 7.96 2.51 -31.72
C ASP A 256 7.23 3.17 -30.53
N VAL A 257 7.64 4.39 -30.21
CA VAL A 257 7.09 5.15 -29.07
C VAL A 257 5.59 5.46 -29.25
N GLU A 258 5.12 5.71 -30.47
CA GLU A 258 3.73 6.08 -30.71
C GLU A 258 2.82 4.85 -30.63
N ASP A 259 3.26 3.73 -31.19
CA ASP A 259 2.62 2.43 -31.06
C ASP A 259 2.56 1.98 -29.59
N PHE A 260 3.65 2.16 -28.83
CA PHE A 260 3.71 1.90 -27.40
C PHE A 260 2.66 2.71 -26.61
N LYS A 261 2.56 4.03 -26.87
CA LYS A 261 1.55 4.90 -26.24
C LYS A 261 0.14 4.45 -26.55
N LYS A 262 -0.13 4.15 -27.82
CA LYS A 262 -1.44 3.74 -28.29
C LYS A 262 -1.88 2.43 -27.64
N GLN A 263 -1.03 1.41 -27.63
CA GLN A 263 -1.34 0.11 -27.03
C GLN A 263 -1.57 0.20 -25.51
N LEU A 264 -0.75 0.98 -24.79
CA LEU A 264 -0.94 1.24 -23.36
C LEU A 264 -2.26 1.94 -23.06
N TYR A 265 -2.65 2.91 -23.89
CA TYR A 265 -3.93 3.58 -23.73
C TYR A 265 -5.11 2.65 -24.05
N GLU A 266 -5.07 1.96 -25.18
CA GLU A 266 -6.18 1.11 -25.64
C GLU A 266 -6.42 -0.09 -24.70
N LYS A 267 -5.36 -0.78 -24.27
CA LYS A 267 -5.48 -1.96 -23.39
C LYS A 267 -5.61 -1.59 -21.91
N TYR A 268 -4.84 -0.62 -21.45
CA TYR A 268 -4.65 -0.36 -20.01
C TYR A 268 -5.15 1.02 -19.55
N GLN A 269 -5.60 1.88 -20.47
CA GLN A 269 -5.99 3.26 -20.17
C GLN A 269 -4.86 4.05 -19.48
N ILE A 270 -3.61 3.70 -19.79
CA ILE A 270 -2.42 4.38 -19.29
C ILE A 270 -2.03 5.46 -20.28
N VAL A 271 -1.92 6.70 -19.81
CA VAL A 271 -1.41 7.81 -20.63
C VAL A 271 0.08 7.97 -20.37
N VAL A 272 0.89 7.92 -21.43
CA VAL A 272 2.32 8.19 -21.34
C VAL A 272 2.60 9.63 -21.77
N THR A 273 3.34 10.34 -20.93
CA THR A 273 3.80 11.71 -21.19
C THR A 273 5.32 11.73 -21.22
N GLU A 274 5.88 12.54 -22.11
CA GLU A 274 7.31 12.80 -22.14
C GLU A 274 7.56 14.24 -21.67
N HIS A 275 8.44 14.40 -20.68
CA HIS A 275 8.86 15.72 -20.22
C HIS A 275 10.35 15.69 -19.86
N ARG A 276 11.13 16.61 -20.45
CA ARG A 276 12.60 16.71 -20.29
C ARG A 276 13.31 15.38 -20.58
N GLY A 277 12.93 14.72 -21.68
CA GLY A 277 13.54 13.46 -22.12
C GLY A 277 13.21 12.25 -21.24
N ARG A 278 12.19 12.32 -20.38
CA ARG A 278 11.79 11.22 -19.48
C ARG A 278 10.34 10.86 -19.67
N PHE A 279 10.06 9.55 -19.69
CA PHE A 279 8.70 9.04 -19.65
C PHE A 279 8.10 9.11 -18.26
N SER A 280 6.82 9.47 -18.22
CA SER A 280 5.96 9.43 -17.03
C SER A 280 4.59 8.88 -17.41
N TYR A 281 4.01 8.09 -16.53
CA TYR A 281 2.84 7.26 -16.79
C TYR A 281 1.68 7.66 -15.86
N LEU A 282 0.51 7.90 -16.43
CA LEU A 282 -0.72 8.17 -15.70
C LEU A 282 -1.49 6.86 -15.53
N HIS A 283 -1.61 6.40 -14.29
CA HIS A 283 -2.51 5.30 -13.95
C HIS A 283 -3.98 5.78 -14.07
N PRO A 284 -4.92 4.97 -14.58
CA PRO A 284 -6.31 5.40 -14.83
C PRO A 284 -7.03 5.93 -13.58
N GLU A 285 -6.68 5.40 -12.40
CA GLU A 285 -7.25 5.80 -11.10
C GLU A 285 -6.38 6.84 -10.35
N ARG A 286 -5.56 7.61 -11.07
CA ARG A 286 -4.62 8.57 -10.46
C ARG A 286 -4.67 9.92 -11.19
N GLU A 287 -4.53 11.01 -10.44
CA GLU A 287 -4.52 12.37 -11.00
C GLU A 287 -3.12 12.83 -11.47
N LYS A 288 -2.05 12.24 -10.92
CA LYS A 288 -0.66 12.67 -11.16
C LYS A 288 0.18 11.53 -11.74
N ASN A 289 1.03 11.86 -12.70
CA ASN A 289 1.94 10.89 -13.32
C ASN A 289 2.94 10.28 -12.32
N ILE A 290 3.36 9.04 -12.62
CA ILE A 290 4.48 8.34 -11.99
C ILE A 290 5.62 8.30 -13.00
N THR A 291 6.81 8.76 -12.62
CA THR A 291 7.97 8.79 -13.51
C THR A 291 8.54 7.39 -13.73
N GLY A 292 9.14 7.13 -14.90
CA GLY A 292 9.84 5.88 -15.19
C GLY A 292 10.89 5.52 -14.13
N ARG A 293 11.70 6.51 -13.71
CA ARG A 293 12.67 6.39 -12.61
C ARG A 293 12.08 5.89 -11.28
N ALA A 294 10.79 6.17 -11.03
CA ALA A 294 10.11 5.70 -9.82
C ALA A 294 9.65 4.24 -9.89
N LEU A 295 9.60 3.68 -11.11
CA LEU A 295 9.27 2.29 -11.42
C LEU A 295 10.54 1.44 -11.56
N GLY A 296 11.63 2.00 -12.08
CA GLY A 296 12.93 1.34 -12.28
C GLY A 296 13.52 1.62 -13.67
N THR A 297 14.77 1.21 -13.92
CA THR A 297 15.48 1.56 -15.17
C THR A 297 14.84 0.95 -16.42
N LYS A 298 14.19 -0.22 -16.30
CA LYS A 298 13.43 -0.86 -17.39
C LYS A 298 12.23 -0.03 -17.91
N TYR A 299 11.83 0.98 -17.14
CA TYR A 299 10.69 1.84 -17.43
C TYR A 299 11.12 3.27 -17.79
N GLU A 300 12.41 3.49 -17.98
CA GLU A 300 12.93 4.75 -18.49
C GLU A 300 12.92 4.75 -20.03
N LYS A 301 12.90 5.95 -20.61
CA LYS A 301 12.77 6.15 -22.06
C LYS A 301 13.86 5.42 -22.83
N ASP A 302 15.11 5.58 -22.41
CA ASP A 302 16.28 5.06 -23.13
C ASP A 302 16.25 3.53 -23.23
N TYR A 303 15.90 2.84 -22.13
CA TYR A 303 15.74 1.38 -22.12
C TYR A 303 14.62 0.94 -23.08
N LEU A 304 13.46 1.58 -22.99
CA LEU A 304 12.31 1.22 -23.82
C LEU A 304 12.58 1.49 -25.31
N GLN A 305 13.29 2.57 -25.65
CA GLN A 305 13.70 2.82 -27.03
C GLN A 305 14.63 1.74 -27.57
N GLN A 306 15.60 1.28 -26.78
CA GLN A 306 16.47 0.16 -27.16
C GLN A 306 15.67 -1.14 -27.35
N GLN A 307 14.65 -1.37 -26.52
CA GLN A 307 13.75 -2.51 -26.68
C GLN A 307 12.98 -2.43 -28.00
N PHE A 308 12.44 -1.26 -28.36
CA PHE A 308 11.71 -1.05 -29.61
C PHE A 308 12.61 -1.27 -30.84
N GLU A 309 13.84 -0.76 -30.80
CA GLU A 309 14.85 -1.01 -31.84
C GLU A 309 15.17 -2.50 -32.00
N SER A 310 15.22 -3.24 -30.89
CA SER A 310 15.43 -4.68 -30.90
C SER A 310 14.25 -5.43 -31.50
N ASN A 311 13.02 -5.05 -31.14
CA ASN A 311 11.78 -5.62 -31.71
C ASN A 311 11.71 -5.40 -33.24
N HIS A 312 12.26 -4.29 -33.74
CA HIS A 312 12.38 -4.02 -35.18
C HIS A 312 13.35 -4.96 -35.92
N ARG A 313 14.44 -5.39 -35.27
CA ARG A 313 15.50 -6.22 -35.88
C ARG A 313 15.16 -7.70 -35.90
N THR A 314 14.36 -8.17 -34.95
CA THR A 314 13.87 -9.56 -34.87
C THR A 314 12.35 -9.58 -34.77
N PRO A 315 11.61 -9.40 -35.88
CA PRO A 315 10.17 -9.59 -35.87
C PRO A 315 9.87 -11.09 -35.70
N ASN A 316 9.35 -11.45 -34.53
CA ASN A 316 9.00 -12.81 -34.08
C ASN A 316 10.13 -13.63 -33.43
N ILE A 317 10.33 -13.41 -32.14
CA ILE A 317 10.50 -14.52 -31.20
C ILE A 317 9.50 -14.24 -30.09
N HIS A 318 8.39 -14.98 -30.06
CA HIS A 318 7.64 -15.13 -28.82
C HIS A 318 8.63 -15.71 -27.80
N PRO A 319 8.98 -15.01 -26.71
CA PRO A 319 9.69 -15.68 -25.63
C PRO A 319 8.77 -16.80 -25.15
N ASP A 320 9.30 -18.01 -25.10
CA ASP A 320 8.63 -19.15 -24.50
C ASP A 320 8.43 -18.81 -23.01
N ILE A 321 7.24 -18.32 -22.67
CA ILE A 321 6.85 -18.05 -21.29
C ILE A 321 6.62 -19.42 -20.65
N SER A 322 7.71 -20.02 -20.16
CA SER A 322 7.66 -21.06 -19.14
C SER A 322 7.20 -20.40 -17.82
N SER A 323 5.91 -20.15 -17.71
CA SER A 323 5.20 -19.98 -16.44
C SER A 323 3.78 -20.49 -16.64
N ASP A 324 3.38 -21.39 -15.75
CA ASP A 324 2.04 -21.93 -15.50
C ASP A 324 0.90 -21.37 -16.41
N PRO A 325 0.20 -22.22 -17.21
CA PRO A 325 -0.94 -21.81 -18.05
C PRO A 325 -2.07 -21.09 -17.28
N MET A 326 -2.05 -21.13 -15.95
CA MET A 326 -2.99 -20.49 -15.04
C MET A 326 -2.74 -18.99 -14.80
N ASP A 327 -1.61 -18.40 -15.21
CA ASP A 327 -1.34 -16.96 -15.04
C ASP A 327 -1.96 -16.08 -16.14
N ILE A 328 -2.66 -16.68 -17.11
CA ILE A 328 -3.34 -15.96 -18.21
C ILE A 328 -4.62 -15.25 -17.75
N LEU A 329 -4.99 -15.36 -16.47
CA LEU A 329 -6.34 -15.04 -16.02
C LEU A 329 -6.42 -14.10 -14.82
N PHE A 330 -6.26 -12.79 -15.07
CA PHE A 330 -7.14 -11.81 -14.43
C PHE A 330 -7.23 -10.48 -15.20
N ILE A 331 -7.85 -10.51 -16.37
CA ILE A 331 -8.36 -9.29 -16.99
C ILE A 331 -9.54 -8.85 -16.10
N LYS A 332 -9.45 -7.66 -15.47
CA LYS A 332 -10.62 -6.92 -14.97
C LYS A 332 -11.70 -7.12 -16.01
N SER A 333 -12.76 -7.86 -15.68
CA SER A 333 -13.78 -8.38 -16.60
C SER A 333 -14.49 -7.25 -17.31
N ASN A 334 -13.81 -6.65 -18.28
CA ASN A 334 -14.28 -5.60 -19.15
C ASN A 334 -15.16 -6.23 -20.23
N LEU A 335 -15.91 -7.28 -19.86
CA LEU A 335 -16.91 -7.92 -20.68
C LEU A 335 -17.91 -6.85 -21.08
N ARG A 336 -18.14 -6.72 -22.38
CA ARG A 336 -19.13 -5.82 -22.94
C ARG A 336 -20.32 -6.64 -23.41
N LEU A 337 -21.47 -5.97 -23.48
CA LEU A 337 -22.66 -6.57 -24.05
C LEU A 337 -22.44 -6.90 -25.52
N VAL A 338 -22.73 -8.15 -25.89
CA VAL A 338 -22.83 -8.58 -27.28
C VAL A 338 -23.97 -7.80 -27.93
N ILE A 339 -23.68 -7.17 -29.07
CA ILE A 339 -24.66 -6.33 -29.77
C ILE A 339 -25.56 -7.21 -30.61
N ASP A 340 -26.87 -7.09 -30.42
CA ASP A 340 -27.85 -7.70 -31.31
C ASP A 340 -27.76 -7.07 -32.70
N LEU A 341 -27.20 -7.83 -33.65
CA LEU A 341 -26.99 -7.38 -35.02
C LEU A 341 -28.30 -7.21 -35.79
N GLN A 342 -29.33 -7.99 -35.47
CA GLN A 342 -30.60 -7.98 -36.21
C GLN A 342 -31.35 -6.67 -35.96
N ASN A 343 -31.30 -6.15 -34.74
CA ASN A 343 -31.99 -4.93 -34.33
C ASN A 343 -31.10 -3.67 -34.38
N CYS A 344 -29.83 -3.78 -34.79
CA CYS A 344 -28.91 -2.65 -34.85
C CYS A 344 -29.05 -1.87 -36.18
N VAL A 345 -29.77 -0.75 -36.16
CA VAL A 345 -29.98 0.14 -37.32
C VAL A 345 -28.67 0.54 -38.01
N LYS A 346 -27.60 0.83 -37.25
CA LYS A 346 -26.28 1.19 -37.81
C LYS A 346 -25.60 0.02 -38.54
N ALA A 347 -25.81 -1.21 -38.07
CA ALA A 347 -25.31 -2.42 -38.73
C ALA A 347 -26.09 -2.75 -40.00
N GLN A 348 -27.39 -2.44 -40.03
CA GLN A 348 -28.19 -2.57 -41.25
C GLN A 348 -27.78 -1.57 -42.33
N GLN A 349 -27.38 -0.35 -41.93
CA GLN A 349 -27.01 0.73 -42.86
C GLN A 349 -25.55 0.67 -43.36
N SER A 350 -24.64 -0.02 -42.68
CA SER A 350 -23.22 -0.07 -43.05
C SER A 350 -22.63 -1.47 -42.93
N GLN A 351 -22.23 -2.03 -44.07
CA GLN A 351 -21.62 -3.36 -44.13
C GLN A 351 -20.25 -3.40 -43.42
N ALA A 352 -19.47 -2.31 -43.50
CA ALA A 352 -18.18 -2.21 -42.81
C ALA A 352 -18.36 -2.20 -41.28
N TYR A 353 -19.34 -1.45 -40.78
CA TYR A 353 -19.70 -1.45 -39.36
C TYR A 353 -20.22 -2.83 -38.93
N ALA A 354 -21.10 -3.46 -39.72
CA ALA A 354 -21.60 -4.80 -39.44
C ALA A 354 -20.47 -5.84 -39.30
N ARG A 355 -19.46 -5.81 -40.19
CA ARG A 355 -18.29 -6.70 -40.10
C ARG A 355 -17.48 -6.45 -38.82
N LYS A 356 -17.23 -5.18 -38.47
CA LYS A 356 -16.53 -4.82 -37.22
C LYS A 356 -17.27 -5.32 -35.97
N VAL A 357 -18.59 -5.14 -35.93
CA VAL A 357 -19.41 -5.60 -34.80
C VAL A 357 -19.44 -7.13 -34.73
N LYS A 358 -19.50 -7.86 -35.86
CA LYS A 358 -19.40 -9.33 -35.85
C LYS A 358 -18.11 -9.82 -35.20
N ILE A 359 -16.96 -9.24 -35.58
CA ILE A 359 -15.66 -9.60 -35.00
C ILE A 359 -15.65 -9.29 -33.50
N SER A 360 -16.10 -8.10 -33.11
CA SER A 360 -16.18 -7.71 -31.69
C SER A 360 -17.11 -8.63 -30.89
N ASN A 361 -18.27 -9.00 -31.44
CA ASN A 361 -19.21 -9.90 -30.78
C ASN A 361 -18.59 -11.29 -30.60
N LEU A 362 -17.92 -11.84 -31.61
CA LEU A 362 -17.23 -13.13 -31.49
C LEU A 362 -16.17 -13.11 -30.37
N GLN A 363 -15.41 -12.01 -30.28
CA GLN A 363 -14.44 -11.82 -29.20
C GLN A 363 -15.12 -11.75 -27.83
N GLU A 364 -16.22 -10.99 -27.68
CA GLU A 364 -16.94 -10.89 -26.42
C GLU A 364 -17.67 -12.19 -26.03
N MET A 365 -18.18 -12.96 -27.00
CA MET A 365 -18.76 -14.28 -26.78
C MET A 365 -17.69 -15.27 -26.30
N ALA A 366 -16.52 -15.31 -26.93
CA ALA A 366 -15.41 -16.15 -26.51
C ALA A 366 -14.96 -15.83 -25.07
N LYS A 367 -14.80 -14.54 -24.75
CA LYS A 367 -14.49 -14.11 -23.37
C LYS A 367 -15.58 -14.48 -22.38
N THR A 368 -16.85 -14.41 -22.77
CA THR A 368 -17.98 -14.79 -21.92
C THR A 368 -17.95 -16.30 -21.63
N ILE A 369 -17.65 -17.13 -22.63
CA ILE A 369 -17.52 -18.59 -22.43
C ILE A 369 -16.35 -18.92 -21.51
N ALA A 370 -15.19 -18.30 -21.71
CA ALA A 370 -14.02 -18.47 -20.83
C ALA A 370 -14.37 -18.11 -19.38
N TYR A 371 -15.02 -16.94 -19.18
CA TYR A 371 -15.47 -16.50 -17.86
C TYR A 371 -16.41 -17.51 -17.17
N VAL A 372 -17.40 -18.03 -17.92
CA VAL A 372 -18.36 -19.04 -17.42
C VAL A 372 -17.64 -20.33 -17.00
N GLN A 373 -16.65 -20.77 -17.78
CA GLN A 373 -15.85 -21.96 -17.47
C GLN A 373 -14.97 -21.75 -16.24
N GLU A 374 -14.26 -20.62 -16.14
CA GLU A 374 -13.40 -20.28 -15.01
C GLU A 374 -14.15 -20.15 -13.69
N HIS A 375 -15.41 -19.71 -13.74
CA HIS A 375 -16.26 -19.54 -12.56
C HIS A 375 -17.15 -20.77 -12.30
N GLU A 376 -16.97 -21.85 -13.07
CA GLU A 376 -17.72 -23.11 -12.92
C GLU A 376 -19.24 -22.92 -12.99
N TYR A 377 -19.69 -22.03 -13.88
CA TYR A 377 -21.10 -21.80 -14.15
C TYR A 377 -21.60 -22.78 -15.20
N ASP A 378 -21.63 -24.08 -14.84
CA ASP A 378 -21.86 -25.19 -15.77
C ASP A 378 -23.23 -25.14 -16.49
N THR A 379 -24.22 -24.44 -15.92
CA THR A 379 -25.53 -24.27 -16.53
C THR A 379 -26.06 -22.84 -16.39
N ARG A 380 -27.04 -22.50 -17.24
CA ARG A 380 -27.71 -21.19 -17.23
C ARG A 380 -28.46 -20.93 -15.91
N GLU A 381 -28.99 -21.99 -15.30
CA GLU A 381 -29.66 -21.96 -14.01
C GLU A 381 -28.68 -21.63 -12.89
N ILE A 382 -27.50 -22.28 -12.87
CA ILE A 382 -26.44 -21.96 -11.90
C ILE A 382 -26.04 -20.49 -12.00
N LEU A 383 -25.86 -19.98 -13.23
CA LEU A 383 -25.56 -18.58 -13.47
C LEU A 383 -26.67 -17.63 -12.99
N GLU A 384 -27.95 -17.97 -13.20
CA GLU A 384 -29.09 -17.17 -12.73
C GLU A 384 -29.20 -17.17 -11.20
N ASP A 385 -28.96 -18.31 -10.57
CA ASP A 385 -28.97 -18.46 -9.11
C ASP A 385 -27.87 -17.61 -8.47
N LYS A 386 -26.65 -17.64 -9.06
CA LYS A 386 -25.55 -16.78 -8.64
C LYS A 386 -25.86 -15.30 -8.85
N PHE A 387 -26.43 -14.93 -10.01
CA PHE A 387 -26.86 -13.55 -10.27
C PHE A 387 -27.91 -13.08 -9.25
N SER A 388 -28.89 -13.93 -8.92
CA SER A 388 -29.93 -13.65 -7.94
C SER A 388 -29.37 -13.50 -6.52
N SER A 389 -28.45 -14.37 -6.12
CA SER A 389 -27.73 -14.28 -4.85
C SER A 389 -26.93 -12.96 -4.74
N VAL A 390 -26.14 -12.61 -5.76
CA VAL A 390 -25.39 -11.34 -5.78
C VAL A 390 -26.34 -10.14 -5.74
N LYS A 391 -27.47 -10.18 -6.46
CA LYS A 391 -28.49 -9.11 -6.42
C LYS A 391 -29.08 -8.92 -5.03
N GLU A 392 -29.36 -10.01 -4.31
CA GLU A 392 -29.82 -9.94 -2.92
C GLU A 392 -28.74 -9.32 -2.01
N ARG A 393 -27.49 -9.74 -2.14
CA ARG A 393 -26.34 -9.20 -1.38
C ARG A 393 -26.10 -7.71 -1.66
N THR A 394 -26.23 -7.26 -2.90
CA THR A 394 -26.19 -5.83 -3.23
C THR A 394 -27.32 -5.05 -2.54
N SER A 395 -28.53 -5.62 -2.51
CA SER A 395 -29.67 -5.00 -1.82
C SER A 395 -29.42 -4.90 -0.31
N ASN A 396 -28.95 -5.97 0.31
CA ASN A 396 -28.68 -6.03 1.75
C ASN A 396 -27.53 -5.11 2.18
N SER A 397 -26.40 -5.11 1.44
CA SER A 397 -25.30 -4.17 1.69
C SER A 397 -25.74 -2.71 1.53
N ARG A 398 -26.59 -2.40 0.55
CA ARG A 398 -27.16 -1.05 0.40
C ARG A 398 -28.06 -0.65 1.55
N LYS A 399 -28.86 -1.57 2.10
CA LYS A 399 -29.69 -1.33 3.29
C LYS A 399 -28.82 -1.02 4.50
N GLN A 400 -27.79 -1.83 4.77
CA GLN A 400 -26.85 -1.60 5.88
C GLN A 400 -26.14 -0.25 5.76
N LEU A 401 -25.66 0.09 4.56
CA LEU A 401 -25.04 1.39 4.29
C LEU A 401 -26.01 2.55 4.56
N LYS A 402 -27.26 2.45 4.12
CA LYS A 402 -28.31 3.46 4.40
C LYS A 402 -28.59 3.62 5.90
N THR A 403 -28.58 2.53 6.66
CA THR A 403 -28.76 2.56 8.12
C THR A 403 -27.65 3.39 8.77
N VAL A 404 -26.39 3.10 8.47
CA VAL A 404 -25.24 3.84 9.02
C VAL A 404 -25.22 5.30 8.56
N GLU A 405 -25.62 5.59 7.32
CA GLU A 405 -25.77 6.97 6.82
C GLU A 405 -26.84 7.75 7.60
N SER A 406 -27.94 7.10 7.95
CA SER A 406 -29.01 7.68 8.78
C SER A 406 -28.54 7.93 10.22
N GLU A 407 -27.83 6.97 10.82
CA GLU A 407 -27.22 7.10 12.16
C GLU A 407 -26.22 8.26 12.20
N LEU A 408 -25.35 8.38 11.20
CA LEU A 408 -24.41 9.51 11.07
C LEU A 408 -25.14 10.86 10.96
N LYS A 409 -26.24 10.92 10.20
CA LYS A 409 -27.06 12.14 10.10
C LYS A 409 -27.65 12.50 11.47
N ASN A 410 -28.19 11.52 12.18
CA ASN A 410 -28.75 11.70 13.52
C ASN A 410 -27.71 12.15 14.54
N LEU A 411 -26.51 11.57 14.50
CA LEU A 411 -25.39 11.89 15.38
C LEU A 411 -24.83 13.29 15.09
N ASN A 412 -24.70 13.68 13.82
CA ASN A 412 -24.29 15.04 13.46
C ASN A 412 -25.28 16.09 13.97
N GLN A 413 -26.58 15.79 13.93
CA GLN A 413 -27.62 16.66 14.50
C GLN A 413 -27.49 16.75 16.03
N GLN A 414 -27.21 15.64 16.72
CA GLN A 414 -26.95 15.65 18.17
C GLN A 414 -25.71 16.47 18.52
N LEU A 415 -24.61 16.32 17.77
CA LEU A 415 -23.39 17.13 17.92
C LEU A 415 -23.68 18.62 17.74
N HIS A 416 -24.46 18.97 16.73
CA HIS A 416 -24.86 20.36 16.46
C HIS A 416 -25.62 20.97 17.64
N TYR A 417 -26.68 20.31 18.11
CA TYR A 417 -27.47 20.83 19.24
C TYR A 417 -26.74 20.78 20.57
N THR A 418 -25.90 19.77 20.81
CA THR A 418 -25.04 19.74 22.01
C THR A 418 -24.04 20.90 22.01
N GLY A 419 -23.46 21.23 20.85
CA GLY A 419 -22.63 22.41 20.67
C GLY A 419 -23.37 23.71 20.95
N GLN A 420 -24.57 23.89 20.38
CA GLN A 420 -25.41 25.07 20.64
C GLN A 420 -25.83 25.20 22.11
N TYR A 421 -26.17 24.08 22.76
CA TYR A 421 -26.49 24.04 24.18
C TYR A 421 -25.31 24.53 25.02
N LEU A 422 -24.11 23.97 24.81
CA LEU A 422 -22.92 24.31 25.59
C LEU A 422 -22.45 25.75 25.34
N ALA A 423 -22.50 26.24 24.10
CA ALA A 423 -22.12 27.60 23.74
C ALA A 423 -23.00 28.66 24.43
N ASN A 424 -24.31 28.41 24.53
CA ASN A 424 -25.28 29.38 25.05
C ASN A 424 -25.69 29.12 26.51
N LYS A 425 -25.12 28.10 27.16
CA LYS A 425 -25.47 27.70 28.54
C LYS A 425 -25.20 28.81 29.57
N SER A 426 -24.09 29.53 29.41
CA SER A 426 -23.71 30.64 30.30
C SER A 426 -24.68 31.82 30.16
N VAL A 427 -25.04 32.20 28.93
CA VAL A 427 -25.99 33.27 28.61
C VAL A 427 -27.37 32.94 29.19
N TYR A 428 -27.84 31.70 29.03
CA TYR A 428 -29.11 31.26 29.62
C TYR A 428 -29.08 31.25 31.16
N ALA A 429 -27.95 30.88 31.77
CA ALA A 429 -27.77 30.96 33.22
C ALA A 429 -27.79 32.41 33.73
N GLN A 430 -27.24 33.37 32.97
CA GLN A 430 -27.33 34.80 33.27
C GLN A 430 -28.76 35.32 33.13
N PHE A 431 -29.48 34.95 32.06
CA PHE A 431 -30.89 35.26 31.88
C PHE A 431 -31.75 34.80 33.08
N ARG A 432 -31.52 33.58 33.56
CA ARG A 432 -32.20 33.02 34.75
C ARG A 432 -31.98 33.84 36.02
N LYS A 433 -30.81 34.47 36.17
CA LYS A 433 -30.41 35.27 37.33
C LYS A 433 -30.69 36.77 37.18
N SER A 434 -31.03 37.24 35.97
CA SER A 434 -31.26 38.66 35.70
C SER A 434 -32.49 39.19 36.44
N LYS A 435 -32.36 40.38 37.03
CA LYS A 435 -33.47 41.11 37.67
C LYS A 435 -34.49 41.64 36.65
N ASN A 436 -34.04 42.00 35.45
CA ASN A 436 -34.89 42.49 34.36
C ASN A 436 -34.83 41.54 33.16
N LYS A 437 -35.69 40.51 33.18
CA LYS A 437 -35.72 39.44 32.18
C LYS A 437 -36.15 39.93 30.80
N GLN A 438 -37.00 40.95 30.72
CA GLN A 438 -37.55 41.45 29.47
C GLN A 438 -36.47 42.16 28.64
N LYS A 439 -35.70 43.05 29.28
CA LYS A 439 -34.57 43.73 28.63
C LYS A 439 -33.47 42.75 28.20
N PHE A 440 -33.10 41.80 29.07
CA PHE A 440 -32.09 40.78 28.75
C PHE A 440 -32.50 39.91 27.56
N ARG A 441 -33.80 39.56 27.46
CA ARG A 441 -34.32 38.76 26.33
C ARG A 441 -34.28 39.53 25.00
N GLN A 442 -34.42 40.86 25.02
CA GLN A 442 -34.27 41.67 23.81
C GLN A 442 -32.80 41.73 23.36
N GLU A 443 -31.87 41.92 24.29
CA GLU A 443 -30.42 42.02 24.01
C GLU A 443 -29.79 40.69 23.56
N HIS A 444 -30.26 39.55 24.09
CA HIS A 444 -29.71 38.20 23.81
C HIS A 444 -30.73 37.27 23.13
N SER A 445 -31.61 37.83 22.29
CA SER A 445 -32.73 37.08 21.70
C SER A 445 -32.28 35.88 20.85
N ALA A 446 -31.19 36.02 20.09
CA ALA A 446 -30.66 34.98 19.23
C ALA A 446 -30.05 33.81 20.03
N GLU A 447 -29.22 34.10 21.04
CA GLU A 447 -28.57 33.10 21.88
C GLU A 447 -29.57 32.30 22.70
N LEU A 448 -30.60 32.98 23.24
CA LEU A 448 -31.68 32.33 23.98
C LEU A 448 -32.51 31.43 23.07
N ALA A 449 -32.84 31.87 21.85
CA ALA A 449 -33.56 31.05 20.88
C ALA A 449 -32.77 29.80 20.48
N LEU A 450 -31.45 29.92 20.25
CA LEU A 450 -30.58 28.79 19.95
C LEU A 450 -30.48 27.81 21.12
N TYR A 451 -30.37 28.31 22.36
CA TYR A 451 -30.36 27.47 23.55
C TYR A 451 -31.68 26.72 23.74
N GLU A 452 -32.82 27.43 23.65
CA GLU A 452 -34.15 26.84 23.81
C GLU A 452 -34.41 25.76 22.74
N LYS A 453 -34.07 26.03 21.48
CA LYS A 453 -34.18 25.06 20.38
C LYS A 453 -33.29 23.82 20.59
N ALA A 454 -32.06 24.04 21.06
CA ALA A 454 -31.13 22.95 21.37
C ALA A 454 -31.65 22.07 22.51
N VAL A 455 -32.19 22.67 23.57
CA VAL A 455 -32.77 21.92 24.71
C VAL A 455 -33.96 21.07 24.26
N THR A 456 -34.89 21.64 23.49
CA THR A 456 -36.05 20.89 22.98
C THR A 456 -35.61 19.69 22.13
N SER A 457 -34.71 19.93 21.16
CA SER A 457 -34.22 18.89 20.26
C SER A 457 -33.44 17.78 20.99
N LEU A 458 -32.68 18.13 22.02
CA LEU A 458 -31.92 17.16 22.82
C LEU A 458 -32.84 16.36 23.75
N LYS A 459 -33.86 16.98 24.34
CA LYS A 459 -34.86 16.28 25.17
C LYS A 459 -35.68 15.27 24.37
N GLU A 460 -36.12 15.64 23.16
CA GLU A 460 -36.84 14.73 22.26
C GLU A 460 -36.02 13.48 21.92
N LYS A 461 -34.69 13.62 21.76
CA LYS A 461 -33.82 12.49 21.40
C LYS A 461 -33.36 11.64 22.59
N ASN A 462 -33.08 12.25 23.74
CA ASN A 462 -32.46 11.55 24.88
C ASN A 462 -33.44 11.17 25.99
N GLY A 463 -34.67 11.68 25.97
CA GLY A 463 -35.64 11.43 27.02
C GLY A 463 -35.11 11.85 28.40
N THR A 464 -35.11 10.91 29.35
CA THR A 464 -34.61 11.10 30.72
C THR A 464 -33.13 10.77 30.91
N GLN A 465 -32.45 10.27 29.88
CA GLN A 465 -31.04 9.88 29.96
C GLN A 465 -30.12 11.12 30.01
N PRO A 466 -28.98 11.03 30.72
CA PRO A 466 -28.00 12.11 30.73
C PRO A 466 -27.48 12.41 29.32
N LEU A 467 -27.27 13.70 29.04
CA LEU A 467 -26.78 14.15 27.74
C LEU A 467 -25.32 13.66 27.51
N PRO A 468 -25.03 12.99 26.39
CA PRO A 468 -23.68 12.55 26.07
C PRO A 468 -22.75 13.75 25.90
N THR A 469 -21.49 13.57 26.29
CA THR A 469 -20.46 14.60 26.13
C THR A 469 -20.05 14.73 24.66
N ILE A 470 -19.58 15.91 24.25
CA ILE A 470 -19.03 16.14 22.90
C ILE A 470 -17.93 15.11 22.58
N LYS A 471 -17.10 14.74 23.57
CA LYS A 471 -16.04 13.74 23.41
C LYS A 471 -16.63 12.38 22.99
N GLN A 472 -17.63 11.89 23.73
CA GLN A 472 -18.30 10.62 23.41
C GLN A 472 -18.97 10.64 22.03
N LEU A 473 -19.65 11.74 21.68
CA LEU A 473 -20.28 11.89 20.37
C LEU A 473 -19.27 11.91 19.21
N ARG A 474 -18.08 12.51 19.42
CA ARG A 474 -16.98 12.49 18.43
C ARG A 474 -16.39 11.09 18.27
N GLU A 475 -16.17 10.37 19.36
CA GLU A 475 -15.68 8.99 19.31
C GLU A 475 -16.67 8.06 18.59
N GLN A 476 -17.97 8.20 18.85
CA GLN A 476 -19.01 7.46 18.12
C GLN A 476 -19.03 7.81 16.63
N LYS A 477 -18.83 9.09 16.29
CA LYS A 477 -18.78 9.53 14.89
C LYS A 477 -17.62 8.89 14.13
N GLU A 478 -16.43 8.86 14.73
CA GLU A 478 -15.25 8.18 14.15
C GLU A 478 -15.52 6.69 13.90
N LYS A 479 -16.17 6.00 14.84
CA LYS A 479 -16.56 4.59 14.67
C LYS A 479 -17.53 4.40 13.50
N LEU A 480 -18.59 5.20 13.43
CA LEU A 480 -19.57 5.12 12.34
C LEU A 480 -18.98 5.49 10.97
N LEU A 481 -18.03 6.44 10.92
CA LEU A 481 -17.32 6.78 9.68
C LEU A 481 -16.47 5.62 9.18
N THR A 482 -15.77 4.92 10.09
CA THR A 482 -14.98 3.72 9.76
C THR A 482 -15.89 2.58 9.26
N GLN A 483 -17.03 2.38 9.91
CA GLN A 483 -18.02 1.40 9.49
C GLN A 483 -18.64 1.76 8.13
N LYS A 484 -18.94 3.03 7.89
CA LYS A 484 -19.44 3.52 6.59
C LYS A 484 -18.44 3.23 5.47
N ASP A 485 -17.16 3.54 5.66
CA ASP A 485 -16.13 3.28 4.64
C ASP A 485 -16.04 1.79 4.29
N THR A 486 -16.15 0.92 5.28
CA THR A 486 -16.15 -0.53 5.09
C THR A 486 -17.38 -1.00 4.31
N LEU A 487 -18.59 -0.61 4.74
CA LEU A 487 -19.84 -0.97 4.08
C LEU A 487 -19.96 -0.39 2.66
N GLN A 488 -19.41 0.81 2.43
CA GLN A 488 -19.37 1.44 1.12
C GLN A 488 -18.56 0.58 0.14
N LYS A 489 -17.36 0.13 0.53
CA LYS A 489 -16.52 -0.75 -0.28
C LYS A 489 -17.20 -2.09 -0.58
N GLN A 490 -17.86 -2.67 0.42
CA GLN A 490 -18.62 -3.91 0.24
C GLN A 490 -19.79 -3.74 -0.73
N TYR A 491 -20.55 -2.65 -0.61
CA TYR A 491 -21.62 -2.32 -1.56
C TYR A 491 -21.08 -2.09 -2.97
N ASP A 492 -20.00 -1.33 -3.13
CA ASP A 492 -19.38 -1.08 -4.43
C ASP A 492 -18.92 -2.40 -5.09
N TYR A 493 -18.36 -3.33 -4.30
CA TYR A 493 -18.00 -4.66 -4.76
C TYR A 493 -19.21 -5.44 -5.31
N TYR A 494 -20.26 -5.64 -4.50
CA TYR A 494 -21.42 -6.42 -4.96
C TYR A 494 -22.17 -5.71 -6.09
N ARG A 495 -22.25 -4.38 -6.09
CA ARG A 495 -22.83 -3.60 -7.20
C ARG A 495 -22.09 -3.88 -8.49
N ASP A 496 -20.76 -3.86 -8.46
CA ASP A 496 -19.95 -4.06 -9.65
C ASP A 496 -19.94 -5.54 -10.08
N TYR A 497 -20.07 -6.48 -9.15
CA TYR A 497 -20.25 -7.90 -9.47
C TYR A 497 -21.63 -8.18 -10.08
N GLN A 498 -22.69 -7.54 -9.55
CA GLN A 498 -24.03 -7.62 -10.11
C GLN A 498 -24.06 -7.11 -11.56
N LYS A 499 -23.39 -5.99 -11.86
CA LYS A 499 -23.29 -5.45 -13.23
C LYS A 499 -22.57 -6.39 -14.19
N GLU A 500 -21.52 -7.03 -13.70
CA GLU A 500 -20.75 -8.02 -14.46
C GLU A 500 -21.59 -9.25 -14.75
N LEU A 501 -22.15 -9.90 -13.73
CA LEU A 501 -23.01 -11.08 -13.92
C LEU A 501 -24.23 -10.75 -14.78
N HIS A 502 -24.79 -9.54 -14.68
CA HIS A 502 -25.85 -9.11 -15.60
C HIS A 502 -25.40 -9.12 -17.07
N THR A 503 -24.19 -8.62 -17.34
CA THR A 503 -23.59 -8.67 -18.68
C THR A 503 -23.36 -10.12 -19.12
N VAL A 504 -22.86 -10.98 -18.23
CA VAL A 504 -22.61 -12.40 -18.50
C VAL A 504 -23.92 -13.12 -18.81
N CYS A 505 -24.95 -13.00 -17.96
CA CYS A 505 -26.28 -13.56 -18.21
C CYS A 505 -26.81 -13.15 -19.58
N ARG A 506 -26.75 -11.84 -19.90
CA ARG A 506 -27.25 -11.32 -21.17
C ARG A 506 -26.45 -11.82 -22.37
N ASN A 507 -25.13 -11.95 -22.24
CA ASN A 507 -24.30 -12.50 -23.30
C ASN A 507 -24.55 -14.00 -23.49
N VAL A 508 -24.71 -14.77 -22.41
CA VAL A 508 -25.08 -16.19 -22.45
C VAL A 508 -26.44 -16.38 -23.11
N ASP A 509 -27.44 -15.57 -22.74
CA ASP A 509 -28.77 -15.59 -23.37
C ASP A 509 -28.66 -15.35 -24.89
N MET A 510 -27.87 -14.36 -25.31
CA MET A 510 -27.59 -14.10 -26.73
C MET A 510 -26.86 -15.24 -27.44
N ILE A 511 -25.91 -15.91 -26.77
CA ILE A 511 -25.16 -17.06 -27.32
C ILE A 511 -26.10 -18.27 -27.51
N LEU A 512 -26.98 -18.52 -26.54
CA LEU A 512 -27.95 -19.63 -26.57
C LEU A 512 -29.18 -19.33 -27.46
N GLY A 513 -29.29 -18.12 -28.01
CA GLY A 513 -30.45 -17.71 -28.82
C GLY A 513 -31.72 -17.47 -28.00
N TRP A 514 -31.59 -17.26 -26.69
CA TRP A 514 -32.69 -16.92 -25.79
C TRP A 514 -32.89 -15.41 -25.81
N ASN A 515 -34.01 -14.94 -26.38
CA ASN A 515 -34.40 -13.53 -26.39
C ASN A 515 -35.53 -13.29 -25.38
N PRO A 516 -35.26 -13.05 -24.09
CA PRO A 516 -36.29 -12.55 -23.19
C PRO A 516 -36.73 -11.14 -23.63
N PRO A 517 -38.03 -10.81 -23.62
CA PRO A 517 -38.50 -9.49 -24.03
C PRO A 517 -37.86 -8.40 -23.17
N ILE A 518 -37.39 -7.34 -23.82
CA ILE A 518 -36.83 -6.15 -23.18
C ILE A 518 -37.91 -5.58 -22.25
N GLN A 519 -37.72 -5.66 -20.92
CA GLN A 519 -38.52 -4.87 -20.00
C GLN A 519 -38.19 -3.40 -20.24
N THR A 520 -39.07 -2.71 -20.96
CA THR A 520 -39.06 -1.27 -21.11
C THR A 520 -39.25 -0.65 -19.73
N THR A 521 -38.18 -0.08 -19.18
CA THR A 521 -38.26 0.78 -18.00
C THR A 521 -39.16 1.96 -18.31
N HIS A 522 -40.26 2.10 -17.55
CA HIS A 522 -41.23 3.18 -17.56
C HIS A 522 -40.67 4.53 -18.06
N THR A 523 -41.05 4.92 -19.28
CA THR A 523 -41.21 6.32 -19.66
C THR A 523 -42.39 6.86 -18.87
N LYS A 524 -42.14 7.79 -17.94
CA LYS A 524 -43.19 8.66 -17.40
C LYS A 524 -43.71 9.51 -18.56
N GLU A 525 -44.92 9.22 -19.00
CA GLU A 525 -45.70 10.16 -19.79
C GLU A 525 -45.93 11.42 -18.94
N PHE A 526 -45.36 12.53 -19.38
CA PHE A 526 -45.89 13.85 -19.04
C PHE A 526 -47.14 14.04 -19.89
N GLN A 527 -48.32 13.93 -19.28
CA GLN A 527 -49.51 14.59 -19.81
C GLN A 527 -49.49 16.06 -19.36
N LEU A 528 -49.72 16.94 -20.33
CA LEU A 528 -49.81 18.40 -20.24
C LEU A 528 -50.89 18.87 -19.26
#